data_AF-A0A6N7W3S5-F1
#
_entry.id   AF-A0A6N7W3S5-F1
#
_cell.length_a   1.000
_cell.length_b   1.000
_cell.length_c   1.000
_cell.angle_alpha   90.00
_cell.angle_beta   90.00
_cell.angle_gamma   90.00
#
_symmetry.space_group_name_H-M   'P 1'
#
loop_
_entity.id
_entity.type
_entity.pdbx_description
1 polymer ?
#
loop_
_entity_poly.entity_id
_entity_poly.type
_entity_poly.pdbx_seq_one_letter_code
_entity_poly.pdbx_strand_id
1 'polypeptide(L)'
;MANADNRRLAGRYEIRSLIGRGGMAQVHLGFDVRLSRVVAIKMLRPDLARDPIFQTRFRREAQAAASLNHPNIVSVYDTGEETMTGADGQPVGIPYIVMEYVEGHTVKELLSDGTPVPIDEAVEITSGVLSALENAHSAGLVHRDIKPGNVMLTNDGKVKVMDFGIARAMSDSQATMTQTNAVVGTAQYLSPEQARGEQVDSRSDIYSTGCLLFELLTGRPPFQGDSAVAVAYQHVSEVPPAPSSIASDVPESLDRVTMKAMAKDPADRYATASIMRLDMIRAVQGQSVDAPTVASWTAVTAATTPLAAQQTATAVYQGPTRSGGATTPTPAQGNEQLEEKKGKGKAVWITLLVILAIAAIGGTLYALGVFGGSKEPEAQLKVPNVIGMSQEEAIAAIEAVDPELSFDVVVGDPVASEDIDKDKVAKVDPSVGTELGRPTELKEKGDPITITLHLSSGPGSVDLPNMAGWDQQQVRDQLKDLGLEMGDINYEDVPDQPKDKLIRTDPAMGSTLPAGSTVNLYFSTGNVPVPENSQVWDHPQAEVEEMLKALKLNVMIGEGEYDDRVAEGNVIYLSPTGLQPQGTTISIVVSKGPKPPEPEPTPPPNPNPEPSQSGDQGSNN
;
A
#
# COMPACT_ATOMS: atom_id res chain seq x y z
N MET A 1 42.18 -13.61 13.34
CA MET A 1 41.96 -13.40 11.89
C MET A 1 41.83 -11.91 11.68
N ALA A 2 42.64 -11.33 10.80
CA ALA A 2 42.67 -9.89 10.55
C ALA A 2 42.27 -9.64 9.09
N ASN A 3 41.20 -8.88 8.88
CA ASN A 3 40.90 -8.03 7.72
C ASN A 3 39.44 -7.57 7.80
N ALA A 4 39.23 -6.50 8.55
CA ALA A 4 38.18 -5.53 8.31
C ALA A 4 38.86 -4.18 8.49
N ASP A 5 38.74 -3.27 7.52
CA ASP A 5 39.32 -1.93 7.65
C ASP A 5 38.77 -1.29 8.93
N ASN A 6 39.66 -0.96 9.86
CA ASN A 6 39.28 -0.54 11.21
C ASN A 6 38.84 0.92 11.21
N ARG A 7 37.80 1.20 10.42
CA ARG A 7 37.33 2.51 10.01
C ARG A 7 36.70 3.24 11.18
N ARG A 8 37.18 4.45 11.45
CA ARG A 8 36.76 5.26 12.60
C ARG A 8 36.20 6.60 12.17
N LEU A 9 34.90 6.81 12.39
CA LEU A 9 34.26 8.10 12.18
C LEU A 9 34.74 9.10 13.24
N ALA A 10 35.17 10.28 12.78
CA ALA A 10 35.76 11.34 13.61
C ALA A 10 36.86 10.83 14.58
N GLY A 11 37.57 9.75 14.23
CA GLY A 11 38.58 9.10 15.09
C GLY A 11 38.05 8.45 16.38
N ARG A 12 36.73 8.46 16.63
CA ARG A 12 36.10 8.01 17.88
C ARG A 12 35.23 6.76 17.74
N TYR A 13 34.47 6.66 16.65
CA TYR A 13 33.48 5.61 16.49
C TYR A 13 33.97 4.56 15.51
N GLU A 14 34.39 3.41 16.04
CA GLU A 14 34.80 2.25 15.25
C GLU A 14 33.56 1.60 14.63
N ILE A 15 33.49 1.58 13.30
CA ILE A 15 32.43 0.89 12.55
C ILE A 15 32.74 -0.61 12.55
N ARG A 16 31.72 -1.43 12.81
CA ARG A 16 31.78 -2.90 12.78
C ARG A 16 30.78 -3.43 11.75
N SER A 17 30.17 -4.58 12.01
CA SER A 17 29.21 -5.22 11.11
C SER A 17 28.01 -4.32 10.78
N LEU A 18 27.55 -4.36 9.53
CA LEU A 18 26.23 -3.87 9.16
C LEU A 18 25.17 -4.70 9.91
N ILE A 19 24.21 -4.02 10.56
CA ILE A 19 23.10 -4.65 11.32
C ILE A 19 21.72 -4.30 10.77
N GLY A 20 21.60 -3.33 9.86
CA GLY A 20 20.35 -3.00 9.21
C GLY A 20 20.54 -2.16 7.95
N ARG A 21 19.65 -2.31 6.97
CA ARG A 21 19.64 -1.52 5.73
C ARG A 21 18.21 -1.08 5.41
N GLY A 22 17.95 0.22 5.54
CA GLY A 22 16.71 0.84 5.10
C GLY A 22 16.84 1.44 3.70
N GLY A 23 15.73 2.00 3.19
CA GLY A 23 15.73 2.71 1.91
C GLY A 23 16.71 3.88 1.89
N MET A 24 16.74 4.66 2.97
CA MET A 24 17.53 5.89 3.10
C MET A 24 18.91 5.71 3.75
N ALA A 25 19.04 4.82 4.73
CA ALA A 25 20.21 4.73 5.60
C ALA A 25 20.65 3.28 5.85
N GLN A 26 21.91 3.12 6.23
CA GLN A 26 22.50 1.87 6.72
C GLN A 26 22.82 2.01 8.21
N VAL A 27 22.50 0.99 9.01
CA VAL A 27 22.82 0.95 10.44
C VAL A 27 23.92 -0.08 10.66
N HIS A 28 25.02 0.36 11.27
CA HIS A 28 26.14 -0.49 11.65
C HIS A 28 26.19 -0.65 13.16
N LEU A 29 26.61 -1.84 13.62
CA LEU A 29 27.15 -1.98 14.95
C LEU A 29 28.43 -1.15 15.03
N GLY A 30 28.67 -0.51 16.17
CA GLY A 30 29.87 0.27 16.39
C GLY A 30 30.33 0.28 17.84
N PHE A 31 31.48 0.90 18.07
CA PHE A 31 32.07 1.03 19.39
C PHE A 31 32.63 2.45 19.59
N ASP A 32 32.16 3.12 20.63
CA ASP A 32 32.66 4.42 21.07
C ASP A 32 33.93 4.19 21.89
N VAL A 33 35.10 4.34 21.26
CA VAL A 33 36.40 4.04 21.91
C VAL A 33 36.71 4.97 23.08
N ARG A 34 36.02 6.12 23.18
CA ARG A 34 36.23 7.12 24.24
C ARG A 34 35.41 6.80 25.50
N LEU A 35 34.21 6.25 25.33
CA LEU A 35 33.32 5.86 26.43
C LEU A 35 33.29 4.35 26.68
N SER A 36 34.02 3.56 25.89
CA SER A 36 34.12 2.10 25.96
C SER A 36 32.78 1.39 25.95
N ARG A 37 31.87 1.80 25.05
CA ARG A 37 30.52 1.24 24.92
C ARG A 37 30.16 0.87 23.49
N VAL A 38 29.31 -0.13 23.36
CA VAL A 38 28.67 -0.51 22.08
C VAL A 38 27.61 0.55 21.73
N VAL A 39 27.52 0.88 20.45
CA VAL A 39 26.58 1.86 19.88
C VAL A 39 26.05 1.36 18.54
N ALA A 40 24.88 1.85 18.13
CA ALA A 40 24.43 1.75 16.75
C ALA A 40 24.83 3.04 16.00
N ILE A 41 25.29 2.90 14.76
CA ILE A 41 25.72 4.02 13.90
C ILE A 41 24.86 3.99 12.64
N LYS A 42 23.87 4.88 12.58
CA LYS A 42 23.04 5.10 11.39
C LYS A 42 23.78 6.06 10.46
N MET A 43 23.97 5.69 9.21
CA MET A 43 24.67 6.48 8.20
C MET A 43 23.78 6.66 6.97
N LEU A 44 23.70 7.87 6.43
CA LEU A 44 23.02 8.10 5.15
C LEU A 44 23.75 7.31 4.04
N ARG A 45 23.02 6.67 3.12
CA ARG A 45 23.67 5.88 2.07
C ARG A 45 24.49 6.78 1.13
N PRO A 46 25.68 6.35 0.65
CA PRO A 46 26.53 7.19 -0.22
C PRO A 46 25.85 7.67 -1.51
N ASP A 47 24.96 6.87 -2.09
CA ASP A 47 24.20 7.22 -3.29
C ASP A 47 23.15 8.32 -3.04
N LEU A 48 22.64 8.44 -1.82
CA LEU A 48 21.69 9.47 -1.41
C LEU A 48 22.36 10.68 -0.73
N ALA A 49 23.61 10.54 -0.28
CA ALA A 49 24.33 11.58 0.46
C ALA A 49 24.63 12.85 -0.34
N ARG A 50 24.51 12.81 -1.68
CA ARG A 50 24.66 13.97 -2.57
C ARG A 50 23.42 14.84 -2.67
N ASP A 51 22.26 14.31 -2.32
CA ASP A 51 20.98 15.01 -2.44
C ASP A 51 20.72 15.86 -1.17
N PRO A 52 20.58 17.19 -1.29
CA PRO A 52 20.26 18.07 -0.17
C PRO A 52 18.93 17.71 0.55
N ILE A 53 17.96 17.10 -0.16
CA ILE A 53 16.68 16.67 0.40
C ILE A 53 16.93 15.55 1.43
N PHE A 54 17.64 14.49 1.02
CA PHE A 54 17.98 13.38 1.92
C PHE A 54 18.91 13.82 3.06
N GLN A 55 19.90 14.69 2.82
CA GLN A 55 20.70 15.26 3.91
C GLN A 55 19.85 16.03 4.93
N THR A 56 18.94 16.90 4.45
CA THR A 56 18.09 17.73 5.32
C THR A 56 17.12 16.87 6.13
N ARG A 57 16.52 15.86 5.49
CA ARG A 57 15.68 14.84 6.11
C ARG A 57 16.42 14.10 7.23
N PHE A 58 17.65 13.65 6.97
CA PHE A 58 18.48 12.94 7.94
C PHE A 58 18.87 13.81 9.14
N ARG A 59 19.30 15.06 8.91
CA ARG A 59 19.65 15.99 10.00
C ARG A 59 18.44 16.35 10.87
N ARG A 60 17.23 16.49 10.29
CA ARG A 60 15.99 16.73 11.06
C ARG A 60 15.59 15.55 11.93
N GLU A 61 15.69 14.33 11.42
CA GLU A 61 15.43 13.10 12.17
C GLU A 61 16.39 12.95 13.36
N ALA A 62 17.68 13.25 13.16
CA ALA A 62 18.67 13.27 14.23
C ALA A 62 18.33 14.29 15.35
N GLN A 63 17.97 15.52 14.96
CA GLN A 63 17.59 16.59 15.89
C GLN A 63 16.31 16.24 16.68
N ALA A 64 15.36 15.56 16.03
CA ALA A 64 14.13 15.06 16.67
C ALA A 64 14.47 14.13 17.85
N ALA A 65 15.14 13.03 17.55
CA ALA A 65 15.42 11.98 18.52
C ALA A 65 16.43 12.41 19.60
N ALA A 66 17.35 13.33 19.28
CA ALA A 66 18.27 13.91 20.26
C ALA A 66 17.59 14.82 21.30
N SER A 67 16.36 15.29 21.05
CA SER A 67 15.58 16.09 22.01
C SER A 67 14.79 15.25 23.03
N LEU A 68 14.72 13.93 22.81
CA LEU A 68 13.91 13.00 23.60
C LEU A 68 14.79 12.18 24.55
N ASN A 69 14.29 11.95 25.76
CA ASN A 69 14.94 11.11 26.77
C ASN A 69 13.86 10.34 27.55
N HIS A 70 13.68 9.08 27.20
CA HIS A 70 12.64 8.21 27.75
C HIS A 70 13.10 6.74 27.69
N PRO A 71 12.81 5.90 28.70
CA PRO A 71 13.24 4.50 28.71
C PRO A 71 12.80 3.71 27.47
N ASN A 72 11.60 3.97 26.95
CA ASN A 72 11.07 3.32 25.74
C ASN A 72 11.43 4.02 24.41
N ILE A 73 12.37 4.96 24.39
CA ILE A 73 12.89 5.59 23.17
C ILE A 73 14.37 5.19 23.00
N VAL A 74 14.79 4.93 21.76
CA VAL A 74 16.20 4.73 21.41
C VAL A 74 16.94 6.05 21.52
N SER A 75 17.90 6.14 22.45
CA SER A 75 18.59 7.40 22.74
C SER A 75 19.59 7.77 21.64
N VAL A 76 19.54 9.00 21.13
CA VAL A 76 20.62 9.56 20.29
C VAL A 76 21.72 10.14 21.17
N TYR A 77 22.97 9.82 20.85
CA TYR A 77 24.14 10.22 21.63
C TYR A 77 25.01 11.27 20.96
N ASP A 78 25.13 11.24 19.63
CA ASP A 78 26.01 12.13 18.86
C ASP A 78 25.58 12.17 17.39
N THR A 79 26.01 13.20 16.66
CA THR A 79 25.76 13.36 15.22
C THR A 79 26.99 13.94 14.55
N GLY A 80 27.34 13.47 13.36
CA GLY A 80 28.48 14.00 12.63
C GLY A 80 28.38 13.80 11.12
N GLU A 81 29.48 14.12 10.44
CA GLU A 81 29.62 13.98 9.00
C GLU A 81 31.01 13.43 8.69
N GLU A 82 31.09 12.53 7.72
CA GLU A 82 32.31 11.83 7.32
C GLU A 82 32.54 12.04 5.82
N THR A 83 33.67 12.62 5.45
CA THR A 83 34.02 12.81 4.04
C THR A 83 34.47 11.50 3.41
N MET A 84 33.74 11.01 2.41
CA MET A 84 34.12 9.85 1.59
C MET A 84 34.43 10.29 0.16
N THR A 85 35.40 9.66 -0.49
CA THR A 85 35.59 9.81 -1.93
C THR A 85 34.48 9.05 -2.66
N GLY A 86 33.68 9.75 -3.47
CA GLY A 86 32.66 9.15 -4.33
C GLY A 86 33.25 8.41 -5.54
N ALA A 87 32.40 7.70 -6.28
CA ALA A 87 32.79 6.91 -7.45
C ALA A 87 33.38 7.74 -8.61
N ASP A 88 33.14 9.05 -8.62
CA ASP A 88 33.68 10.05 -9.55
C ASP A 88 34.96 10.74 -9.04
N GLY A 89 35.52 10.28 -7.91
CA GLY A 89 36.68 10.88 -7.27
C GLY A 89 36.40 12.15 -6.44
N GLN A 90 35.14 12.63 -6.38
CA GLN A 90 34.80 13.85 -5.62
C GLN A 90 34.49 13.54 -4.15
N PRO A 91 34.89 14.41 -3.20
CA PRO A 91 34.52 14.25 -1.79
C PRO A 91 33.02 14.45 -1.59
N VAL A 92 32.40 13.53 -0.85
CA VAL A 92 30.98 13.54 -0.45
C VAL A 92 30.91 13.50 1.07
N GLY A 93 30.23 14.48 1.67
CA GLY A 93 29.92 14.48 3.10
C GLY A 93 28.80 13.51 3.41
N ILE A 94 29.09 12.46 4.19
CA ILE A 94 28.11 11.44 4.58
C ILE A 94 27.73 11.65 6.05
N PRO A 95 26.50 12.14 6.34
CA PRO A 95 26.07 12.35 7.70
C PRO A 95 25.78 11.02 8.42
N TYR A 96 26.05 11.00 9.72
CA TYR A 96 25.80 9.86 10.59
C TYR A 96 25.22 10.28 11.95
N ILE A 97 24.48 9.36 12.57
CA ILE A 97 23.87 9.47 13.90
C ILE A 97 24.41 8.30 14.72
N VAL A 98 24.92 8.60 15.91
CA VAL A 98 25.32 7.59 16.89
C VAL A 98 24.22 7.48 17.95
N MET A 99 23.70 6.28 18.14
CA MET A 99 22.56 6.02 19.00
C MET A 99 22.76 4.78 19.87
N GLU A 100 21.84 4.57 20.81
CA GLU A 100 21.75 3.38 21.65
C GLU A 100 21.70 2.11 20.80
N TYR A 101 22.59 1.16 21.09
CA TYR A 101 22.47 -0.18 20.54
C TYR A 101 21.46 -0.95 21.39
N VAL A 102 20.36 -1.35 20.77
CA VAL A 102 19.32 -2.18 21.39
C VAL A 102 19.62 -3.64 21.05
N GLU A 103 19.96 -4.44 22.06
CA GLU A 103 20.22 -5.87 21.90
C GLU A 103 18.90 -6.65 22.02
N GLY A 104 18.43 -7.19 20.89
CA GLY A 104 17.16 -7.89 20.75
C GLY A 104 16.69 -7.90 19.29
N HIS A 105 15.38 -7.96 19.06
CA HIS A 105 14.78 -8.02 17.73
C HIS A 105 13.66 -6.97 17.56
N THR A 106 13.25 -6.73 16.32
CA THR A 106 12.08 -5.90 16.00
C THR A 106 10.77 -6.66 16.27
N VAL A 107 9.68 -5.91 16.45
CA VAL A 107 8.33 -6.49 16.49
C VAL A 107 7.95 -7.05 15.11
N LYS A 108 8.53 -6.54 14.02
CA LYS A 108 8.38 -7.13 12.68
C LYS A 108 8.96 -8.54 12.59
N GLU A 109 10.09 -8.79 13.22
CA GLU A 109 10.70 -10.13 13.27
C GLU A 109 9.90 -11.07 14.17
N LEU A 110 9.32 -10.57 15.26
CA LEU A 110 8.39 -11.33 16.12
C LEU A 110 7.16 -11.82 15.35
N LEU A 111 6.61 -10.99 14.46
CA LEU A 111 5.41 -11.29 13.65
C LEU A 111 5.72 -12.01 12.32
N SER A 112 6.97 -12.41 12.08
CA SER A 112 7.42 -12.85 10.75
C SER A 112 6.85 -14.18 10.25
N ASP A 113 6.30 -15.01 11.14
CA ASP A 113 5.61 -16.26 10.81
C ASP A 113 4.08 -16.12 10.74
N GLY A 114 3.53 -14.92 11.02
CA GLY A 114 2.10 -14.65 11.09
C GLY A 114 1.41 -15.17 12.36
N THR A 115 2.15 -15.60 13.39
CA THR A 115 1.58 -16.03 14.66
C THR A 115 1.13 -14.82 15.50
N PRO A 116 -0.12 -14.79 16.00
CA PRO A 116 -0.56 -13.76 16.96
C PRO A 116 0.27 -13.79 18.25
N VAL A 117 0.62 -12.61 18.75
CA VAL A 117 1.33 -12.44 20.02
C VAL A 117 0.35 -12.62 21.19
N PRO A 118 0.74 -13.30 22.29
CA PRO A 118 -0.11 -13.44 23.47
C PRO A 118 -0.65 -12.08 23.96
N ILE A 119 -1.93 -12.03 24.31
CA ILE A 119 -2.66 -10.78 24.60
C ILE A 119 -1.94 -9.89 25.63
N ASP A 120 -1.43 -10.47 26.71
CA ASP A 120 -0.70 -9.72 27.75
C ASP A 120 0.58 -9.07 27.17
N GLU A 121 1.34 -9.81 26.37
CA GLU A 121 2.56 -9.33 25.70
C GLU A 121 2.23 -8.27 24.63
N ALA A 122 1.21 -8.48 23.80
CA ALA A 122 0.73 -7.49 22.84
C ALA A 122 0.37 -6.15 23.51
N VAL A 123 -0.22 -6.21 24.70
CA VAL A 123 -0.60 -5.04 25.50
C VAL A 123 0.61 -4.42 26.22
N GLU A 124 1.60 -5.20 26.67
CA GLU A 124 2.87 -4.68 27.18
C GLU A 124 3.67 -3.95 26.09
N ILE A 125 3.79 -4.54 24.90
CA ILE A 125 4.44 -3.95 23.72
C ILE A 125 3.77 -2.61 23.40
N THR A 126 2.46 -2.62 23.22
CA THR A 126 1.68 -1.43 22.88
C THR A 126 1.72 -0.37 24.00
N SER A 127 1.80 -0.79 25.27
CA SER A 127 1.93 0.11 26.43
C SER A 127 3.28 0.84 26.45
N GLY A 128 4.36 0.17 26.03
CA GLY A 128 5.68 0.78 25.87
C GLY A 128 5.72 1.79 24.71
N VAL A 129 5.09 1.46 23.58
CA VAL A 129 4.93 2.37 22.44
C VAL A 129 4.15 3.63 22.84
N LEU A 130 3.00 3.46 23.50
CA LEU A 130 2.17 4.60 23.95
C LEU A 130 2.89 5.46 24.99
N SER A 131 3.73 4.88 25.86
CA SER A 131 4.56 5.64 26.80
C SER A 131 5.64 6.47 26.09
N ALA A 132 6.25 5.93 25.03
CA ALA A 132 7.20 6.68 24.20
C ALA A 132 6.50 7.83 23.44
N LEU A 133 5.32 7.56 22.86
CA LEU A 133 4.52 8.56 22.16
C LEU A 133 4.05 9.68 23.09
N GLU A 134 3.61 9.38 24.31
CA GLU A 134 3.24 10.40 25.30
C GLU A 134 4.39 11.39 25.58
N ASN A 135 5.62 10.87 25.75
CA ASN A 135 6.80 11.72 25.94
C ASN A 135 7.07 12.60 24.72
N ALA A 136 7.06 12.04 23.51
CA ALA A 136 7.31 12.79 22.27
C ALA A 136 6.22 13.83 21.98
N HIS A 137 4.95 13.47 22.15
CA HIS A 137 3.80 14.37 21.97
C HIS A 137 3.87 15.55 22.96
N SER A 138 4.33 15.31 24.20
CA SER A 138 4.55 16.40 25.18
C SER A 138 5.65 17.39 24.77
N ALA A 139 6.60 16.94 23.95
CA ALA A 139 7.65 17.77 23.34
C ALA A 139 7.22 18.39 21.98
N GLY A 140 5.96 18.19 21.55
CA GLY A 140 5.44 18.66 20.27
C GLY A 140 5.91 17.86 19.05
N LEU A 141 6.46 16.65 19.26
CA LEU A 141 6.97 15.78 18.19
C LEU A 141 6.01 14.63 17.90
N VAL A 142 5.62 14.49 16.63
CA VAL A 142 4.79 13.40 16.11
C VAL A 142 5.69 12.38 15.41
N HIS A 143 5.48 11.09 15.63
CA HIS A 143 6.34 10.01 15.10
C HIS A 143 6.12 9.75 13.60
N ARG A 144 4.88 9.81 13.12
CA ARG A 144 4.45 9.68 11.70
C ARG A 144 4.76 8.35 11.00
N ASP A 145 5.53 7.45 11.60
CA ASP A 145 5.92 6.16 11.01
C ASP A 145 5.91 5.03 12.08
N ILE A 146 4.85 4.93 12.89
CA ILE A 146 4.71 3.81 13.85
C ILE A 146 4.32 2.54 13.10
N LYS A 147 5.13 1.48 13.24
CA LYS A 147 4.97 0.16 12.62
C LYS A 147 5.88 -0.87 13.31
N PRO A 148 5.66 -2.19 13.16
CA PRO A 148 6.47 -3.23 13.80
C PRO A 148 7.99 -3.13 13.53
N GLY A 149 8.39 -2.59 12.38
CA GLY A 149 9.80 -2.40 12.03
C GLY A 149 10.51 -1.27 12.77
N ASN A 150 9.77 -0.34 13.39
CA ASN A 150 10.32 0.79 14.15
C ASN A 150 10.15 0.60 15.67
N VAL A 151 9.75 -0.60 16.10
CA VAL A 151 9.64 -1.00 17.52
C VAL A 151 10.53 -2.22 17.74
N MET A 152 11.42 -2.14 18.73
CA MET A 152 12.28 -3.23 19.17
C MET A 152 11.90 -3.74 20.55
N LEU A 153 12.15 -5.02 20.77
CA LEU A 153 12.08 -5.68 22.06
C LEU A 153 13.50 -6.14 22.42
N THR A 154 13.96 -5.77 23.60
CA THR A 154 15.22 -6.28 24.15
C THR A 154 15.08 -7.71 24.62
N ASN A 155 16.22 -8.40 24.79
CA ASN A 155 16.26 -9.74 25.39
C ASN A 155 15.67 -9.83 26.83
N ASP A 156 15.46 -8.68 27.50
CA ASP A 156 14.78 -8.57 28.80
C ASP A 156 13.35 -7.96 28.73
N GLY A 157 12.72 -8.01 27.55
CA GLY A 157 11.31 -7.67 27.33
C GLY A 157 10.98 -6.17 27.29
N LYS A 158 11.99 -5.28 27.22
CA LYS A 158 11.75 -3.83 27.19
C LYS A 158 11.50 -3.35 25.76
N VAL A 159 10.41 -2.59 25.61
CA VAL A 159 10.04 -1.91 24.37
C VAL A 159 10.93 -0.70 24.11
N LYS A 160 11.42 -0.56 22.88
CA LYS A 160 12.21 0.57 22.38
C LYS A 160 11.67 1.05 21.03
N VAL A 161 11.17 2.29 20.97
CA VAL A 161 10.73 2.96 19.74
C VAL A 161 11.92 3.72 19.12
N MET A 162 12.09 3.61 17.81
CA MET A 162 13.15 4.24 17.02
C MET A 162 12.59 4.98 15.80
N ASP A 163 13.43 5.77 15.13
CA ASP A 163 13.13 6.42 13.85
C ASP A 163 11.92 7.39 13.88
N PHE A 164 11.94 8.34 14.83
CA PHE A 164 10.96 9.44 14.93
C PHE A 164 10.88 10.27 13.64
N GLY A 165 9.88 9.96 12.82
CA GLY A 165 9.74 10.33 11.41
C GLY A 165 9.31 11.76 11.11
N ILE A 166 10.00 12.77 11.65
CA ILE A 166 9.87 14.19 11.22
C ILE A 166 10.08 14.36 9.70
N ALA A 167 10.75 13.39 9.09
CA ALA A 167 11.05 13.23 7.67
C ALA A 167 9.89 13.47 6.68
N ARG A 168 8.63 13.11 6.99
CA ARG A 168 7.48 13.40 6.11
C ARG A 168 7.06 14.87 6.24
N ALA A 169 7.77 15.76 5.55
CA ALA A 169 7.26 17.10 5.23
C ALA A 169 6.07 16.98 4.27
N MET A 170 5.16 17.96 4.29
CA MET A 170 3.87 17.91 3.56
C MET A 170 4.01 17.79 2.02
N SER A 171 5.21 17.99 1.47
CA SER A 171 5.54 17.80 0.06
C SER A 171 5.90 16.35 -0.33
N ASP A 172 6.26 15.50 0.62
CA ASP A 172 6.85 14.17 0.36
C ASP A 172 5.81 13.04 0.21
N SER A 173 4.56 13.29 0.62
CA SER A 173 3.46 12.33 0.53
C SER A 173 3.13 11.97 -0.92
N GLN A 174 3.20 12.94 -1.85
CA GLN A 174 2.98 12.68 -3.28
C GLN A 174 4.17 11.96 -3.93
N ALA A 175 5.41 12.35 -3.63
CA ALA A 175 6.61 11.77 -4.24
C ALA A 175 6.88 10.32 -3.81
N THR A 176 6.56 9.96 -2.56
CA THR A 176 6.78 8.59 -2.06
C THR A 176 5.68 7.61 -2.51
N MET A 177 4.45 8.09 -2.74
CA MET A 177 3.33 7.25 -3.20
C MET A 177 3.34 6.99 -4.71
N THR A 178 4.05 7.80 -5.50
CA THR A 178 4.07 7.74 -6.98
C THR A 178 5.25 6.96 -7.57
N GLN A 179 6.20 6.47 -6.76
CA GLN A 179 7.27 5.58 -7.22
C GLN A 179 6.87 4.11 -7.04
N THR A 180 6.42 3.48 -8.13
CA THR A 180 5.71 2.19 -8.23
C THR A 180 6.44 0.95 -7.69
N ASN A 181 7.67 1.07 -7.16
CA ASN A 181 8.43 -0.04 -6.57
C ASN A 181 9.08 0.27 -5.20
N ALA A 182 8.73 1.39 -4.57
CA ALA A 182 9.30 1.81 -3.27
C ALA A 182 8.35 1.56 -2.07
N VAL A 183 8.33 0.31 -1.60
CA VAL A 183 7.86 -0.12 -0.26
C VAL A 183 6.32 -0.20 -0.04
N VAL A 184 5.71 -1.24 -0.61
CA VAL A 184 4.35 -1.73 -0.25
C VAL A 184 4.13 -1.83 1.28
N GLY A 185 5.14 -2.31 2.01
CA GLY A 185 5.07 -2.51 3.48
C GLY A 185 5.08 -1.25 4.36
N THR A 186 5.03 -0.03 3.80
CA THR A 186 4.83 1.19 4.62
C THR A 186 3.37 1.67 4.60
N ALA A 187 2.55 1.23 3.65
CA ALA A 187 1.16 1.67 3.53
C ALA A 187 0.26 1.12 4.65
N GLN A 188 0.56 -0.08 5.15
CA GLN A 188 -0.23 -0.88 6.12
C GLN A 188 -0.47 -0.25 7.50
N TYR A 189 0.18 0.87 7.80
CA TYR A 189 0.09 1.58 9.09
C TYR A 189 -0.18 3.08 8.92
N LEU A 190 -0.49 3.54 7.69
CA LEU A 190 -0.76 4.94 7.43
C LEU A 190 -2.11 5.34 8.03
N SER A 191 -2.14 6.51 8.67
CA SER A 191 -3.42 7.10 9.06
C SER A 191 -4.18 7.65 7.84
N PRO A 192 -5.53 7.75 7.89
CA PRO A 192 -6.35 8.27 6.79
C PRO A 192 -5.88 9.65 6.31
N GLU A 193 -5.55 10.54 7.24
CA GLU A 193 -5.03 11.87 6.95
C GLU A 193 -3.65 11.85 6.27
N GLN A 194 -2.77 10.89 6.62
CA GLN A 194 -1.49 10.70 5.92
C GLN A 194 -1.68 10.19 4.48
N ALA A 195 -2.66 9.31 4.27
CA ALA A 195 -3.01 8.78 2.94
C ALA A 195 -3.64 9.86 2.04
N ARG A 196 -4.41 10.80 2.60
CA ARG A 196 -4.95 11.97 1.88
C ARG A 196 -3.97 13.12 1.71
N GLY A 197 -2.83 13.11 2.41
CA GLY A 197 -1.87 14.23 2.43
C GLY A 197 -2.34 15.44 3.27
N GLU A 198 -3.26 15.23 4.20
CA GLU A 198 -3.78 16.22 5.13
C GLU A 198 -2.77 16.56 6.25
N GLN A 199 -3.11 17.48 7.15
CA GLN A 199 -2.26 17.79 8.30
C GLN A 199 -2.23 16.62 9.29
N VAL A 200 -1.01 16.26 9.73
CA VAL A 200 -0.71 15.10 10.57
C VAL A 200 -0.40 15.58 11.99
N ASP A 201 -1.16 15.09 12.98
CA ASP A 201 -0.98 15.40 14.41
C ASP A 201 -0.74 14.12 15.25
N SER A 202 -0.69 14.25 16.58
CA SER A 202 -0.46 13.13 17.50
C SER A 202 -1.47 11.97 17.38
N ARG A 203 -2.67 12.24 16.88
CA ARG A 203 -3.75 11.25 16.70
C ARG A 203 -3.54 10.38 15.45
N SER A 204 -2.62 10.77 14.57
CA SER A 204 -2.09 9.92 13.51
C SER A 204 -1.26 8.77 14.08
N ASP A 205 -0.39 9.05 15.06
CA ASP A 205 0.39 8.00 15.73
C ASP A 205 -0.51 7.04 16.53
N ILE A 206 -1.59 7.56 17.12
CA ILE A 206 -2.62 6.75 17.81
C ILE A 206 -3.28 5.77 16.84
N TYR A 207 -3.61 6.22 15.63
CA TYR A 207 -4.16 5.36 14.57
C TYR A 207 -3.19 4.25 14.17
N SER A 208 -1.93 4.60 13.85
CA SER A 208 -0.88 3.63 13.50
C SER A 208 -0.59 2.65 14.65
N THR A 209 -0.69 3.10 15.91
CA THR A 209 -0.60 2.24 17.10
C THR A 209 -1.80 1.30 17.22
N GLY A 210 -3.00 1.72 16.79
CA GLY A 210 -4.17 0.84 16.63
C GLY A 210 -3.92 -0.26 15.59
N CYS A 211 -3.30 0.07 14.46
CA CYS A 211 -2.92 -0.92 13.44
C CYS A 211 -1.86 -1.91 13.95
N LEU A 212 -0.86 -1.42 14.71
CA LEU A 212 0.14 -2.27 15.39
C LEU A 212 -0.50 -3.21 16.41
N LEU A 213 -1.41 -2.71 17.26
CA LEU A 213 -2.14 -3.54 18.23
C LEU A 213 -3.01 -4.59 17.55
N PHE A 214 -3.70 -4.22 16.46
CA PHE A 214 -4.48 -5.15 15.66
C PHE A 214 -3.61 -6.29 15.13
N GLU A 215 -2.43 -5.99 14.58
CA GLU A 215 -1.52 -7.00 14.03
C GLU A 215 -0.92 -7.88 15.10
N LEU A 216 -0.51 -7.32 16.25
CA LEU A 216 -0.08 -8.09 17.42
C LEU A 216 -1.15 -9.10 17.86
N LEU A 217 -2.42 -8.69 17.89
CA LEU A 217 -3.54 -9.54 18.31
C LEU A 217 -4.02 -10.55 17.26
N THR A 218 -3.64 -10.41 15.98
CA THR A 218 -4.22 -11.23 14.88
C THR A 218 -3.20 -11.85 13.93
N GLY A 219 -1.90 -11.56 14.10
CA GLY A 219 -0.82 -12.02 13.24
C GLY A 219 -0.77 -11.35 11.86
N ARG A 220 -1.63 -10.37 11.57
CA ARG A 220 -1.71 -9.70 10.25
C ARG A 220 -2.21 -8.26 10.35
N PRO A 221 -1.81 -7.33 9.46
CA PRO A 221 -2.29 -5.95 9.50
C PRO A 221 -3.80 -5.87 9.15
N PRO A 222 -4.49 -4.79 9.58
CA PRO A 222 -5.95 -4.65 9.42
C PRO A 222 -6.39 -4.55 7.96
N PHE A 223 -5.50 -4.07 7.09
CA PHE A 223 -5.74 -3.82 5.68
C PHE A 223 -4.62 -4.44 4.83
N GLN A 224 -5.02 -5.06 3.72
CA GLN A 224 -4.15 -5.84 2.83
C GLN A 224 -4.65 -5.70 1.39
N GLY A 225 -3.70 -5.60 0.46
CA GLY A 225 -4.00 -5.49 -0.96
C GLY A 225 -2.73 -5.51 -1.78
N ASP A 226 -2.87 -5.76 -3.08
CA ASP A 226 -1.76 -6.04 -3.99
C ASP A 226 -0.90 -4.80 -4.32
N SER A 227 -1.35 -3.60 -3.91
CA SER A 227 -0.61 -2.35 -4.05
C SER A 227 -0.69 -1.47 -2.80
N ALA A 228 0.33 -0.61 -2.64
CA ALA A 228 0.36 0.40 -1.57
C ALA A 228 -0.85 1.36 -1.64
N VAL A 229 -1.32 1.67 -2.85
CA VAL A 229 -2.47 2.55 -3.10
C VAL A 229 -3.77 1.87 -2.68
N ALA A 230 -3.95 0.57 -2.95
CA ALA A 230 -5.11 -0.18 -2.50
C ALA A 230 -5.20 -0.20 -0.96
N VAL A 231 -4.08 -0.49 -0.28
CA VAL A 231 -4.02 -0.46 1.19
C VAL A 231 -4.31 0.95 1.74
N ALA A 232 -3.76 2.01 1.12
CA ALA A 232 -4.05 3.39 1.49
C ALA A 232 -5.53 3.75 1.30
N TYR A 233 -6.18 3.26 0.24
CA TYR A 233 -7.63 3.43 0.03
C TYR A 233 -8.45 2.75 1.13
N GLN A 234 -8.09 1.53 1.56
CA GLN A 234 -8.75 0.85 2.67
C GLN A 234 -8.60 1.64 3.99
N HIS A 235 -7.40 2.20 4.26
CA HIS A 235 -7.20 3.12 5.38
C HIS A 235 -8.08 4.37 5.29
N VAL A 236 -8.35 4.92 4.09
CA VAL A 236 -9.23 6.08 3.90
C VAL A 236 -10.73 5.75 4.02
N SER A 237 -11.16 4.60 3.49
CA SER A 237 -12.57 4.34 3.14
C SER A 237 -13.23 3.16 3.87
N GLU A 238 -12.49 2.09 4.18
CA GLU A 238 -13.08 0.84 4.69
C GLU A 238 -13.04 0.74 6.21
N VAL A 239 -14.12 0.28 6.86
CA VAL A 239 -14.10 0.04 8.31
C VAL A 239 -13.18 -1.15 8.61
N PRO A 240 -12.18 -1.03 9.51
CA PRO A 240 -11.32 -2.16 9.83
C PRO A 240 -12.13 -3.30 10.46
N PRO A 241 -11.75 -4.57 10.24
CA PRO A 241 -12.32 -5.69 10.97
C PRO A 241 -12.03 -5.56 12.48
N ALA A 242 -12.88 -6.14 13.32
CA ALA A 242 -12.57 -6.30 14.74
C ALA A 242 -11.54 -7.42 14.94
N PRO A 243 -10.53 -7.28 15.81
CA PRO A 243 -9.59 -8.34 16.13
C PRO A 243 -10.25 -9.70 16.43
N SER A 244 -11.33 -9.72 17.22
CA SER A 244 -12.07 -10.95 17.58
C SER A 244 -12.73 -11.68 16.40
N SER A 245 -12.92 -11.00 15.27
CA SER A 245 -13.41 -11.64 14.03
C SER A 245 -12.37 -12.54 13.35
N ILE A 246 -11.11 -12.47 13.80
CA ILE A 246 -9.97 -13.23 13.28
C ILE A 246 -9.37 -14.12 14.39
N ALA A 247 -9.15 -13.55 15.57
CA ALA A 247 -8.60 -14.24 16.75
C ALA A 247 -9.68 -14.27 17.86
N SER A 248 -10.43 -15.36 17.94
CA SER A 248 -11.65 -15.46 18.76
C SER A 248 -11.44 -15.46 20.28
N ASP A 249 -10.19 -15.51 20.72
CA ASP A 249 -9.76 -15.35 22.11
C ASP A 249 -9.56 -13.88 22.52
N VAL A 250 -9.53 -12.93 21.56
CA VAL A 250 -9.44 -11.49 21.86
C VAL A 250 -10.72 -10.99 22.54
N PRO A 251 -10.63 -10.40 23.75
CA PRO A 251 -11.79 -9.84 24.44
C PRO A 251 -12.41 -8.63 23.73
N GLU A 252 -13.74 -8.48 23.83
CA GLU A 252 -14.49 -7.32 23.32
C GLU A 252 -13.91 -5.97 23.83
N SER A 253 -13.34 -5.94 25.03
CA SER A 253 -12.69 -4.75 25.57
C SER A 253 -11.49 -4.30 24.72
N LEU A 254 -10.70 -5.23 24.17
CA LEU A 254 -9.59 -4.92 23.27
C LEU A 254 -10.06 -4.62 21.85
N ASP A 255 -11.14 -5.25 21.36
CA ASP A 255 -11.77 -4.81 20.10
C ASP A 255 -12.15 -3.32 20.17
N ARG A 256 -12.84 -2.92 21.25
CA ARG A 256 -13.32 -1.54 21.44
C ARG A 256 -12.17 -0.54 21.46
N VAL A 257 -11.08 -0.85 22.18
CA VAL A 257 -9.87 -0.01 22.23
C VAL A 257 -9.23 0.09 20.83
N THR A 258 -9.04 -1.03 20.16
CA THR A 258 -8.40 -1.13 18.84
C THR A 258 -9.20 -0.39 17.76
N MET A 259 -10.53 -0.58 17.74
CA MET A 259 -11.44 0.09 16.82
C MET A 259 -11.52 1.61 17.06
N LYS A 260 -11.51 2.07 18.32
CA LYS A 260 -11.46 3.51 18.64
C LYS A 260 -10.15 4.15 18.22
N ALA A 261 -9.02 3.47 18.38
CA ALA A 261 -7.73 3.95 17.89
C ALA A 261 -7.73 4.09 16.35
N MET A 262 -8.33 3.14 15.64
CA MET A 262 -8.45 3.12 14.17
C MET A 262 -9.70 3.83 13.60
N ALA A 263 -10.35 4.71 14.38
CA ALA A 263 -11.47 5.51 13.87
C ALA A 263 -11.01 6.43 12.72
N LYS A 264 -11.87 6.63 11.71
CA LYS A 264 -11.47 7.35 10.48
C LYS A 264 -11.27 8.84 10.73
N ASP A 265 -12.20 9.50 11.40
CA ASP A 265 -12.05 10.88 11.86
C ASP A 265 -11.09 10.94 13.06
N PRO A 266 -10.01 11.75 13.04
CA PRO A 266 -9.16 11.99 14.20
C PRO A 266 -9.92 12.49 15.45
N ALA A 267 -11.09 13.12 15.32
CA ALA A 267 -11.91 13.57 16.45
C ALA A 267 -12.55 12.41 17.24
N ASP A 268 -12.82 11.27 16.58
CA ASP A 268 -13.42 10.08 17.20
C ASP A 268 -12.40 9.19 17.92
N ARG A 269 -11.10 9.41 17.67
CA ARG A 269 -9.99 8.66 18.28
C ARG A 269 -9.76 9.07 19.73
N TYR A 270 -8.80 8.40 20.38
CA TYR A 270 -8.25 8.90 21.63
C TYR A 270 -7.55 10.26 21.43
N ALA A 271 -7.78 11.21 22.34
CA ALA A 271 -7.16 12.53 22.27
C ALA A 271 -5.66 12.52 22.58
N THR A 272 -5.18 11.56 23.39
CA THR A 272 -3.77 11.39 23.76
C THR A 272 -3.40 9.92 23.88
N ALA A 273 -2.11 9.61 23.70
CA ALA A 273 -1.56 8.26 23.91
C ALA A 273 -1.79 7.74 25.33
N SER A 274 -1.78 8.61 26.35
CA SER A 274 -2.04 8.26 27.75
C SER A 274 -3.46 7.77 28.02
N ILE A 275 -4.47 8.35 27.36
CA ILE A 275 -5.86 7.88 27.51
C ILE A 275 -6.02 6.51 26.85
N MET A 276 -5.46 6.29 25.65
CA MET A 276 -5.47 4.97 24.99
C MET A 276 -4.78 3.92 25.87
N ARG A 277 -3.62 4.25 26.46
CA ARG A 277 -2.86 3.35 27.34
C ARG A 277 -3.64 2.98 28.60
N LEU A 278 -4.36 3.92 29.21
CA LEU A 278 -5.20 3.67 30.38
C LEU A 278 -6.36 2.72 30.04
N ASP A 279 -7.05 2.95 28.92
CA ASP A 279 -8.16 2.10 28.47
C ASP A 279 -7.70 0.69 28.10
N MET A 280 -6.52 0.54 27.51
CA MET A 280 -5.93 -0.77 27.21
C MET A 280 -5.55 -1.55 28.48
N ILE A 281 -5.00 -0.87 29.50
CA ILE A 281 -4.70 -1.49 30.81
C ILE A 281 -6.01 -1.94 31.51
N ARG A 282 -7.07 -1.13 31.45
CA ARG A 282 -8.42 -1.50 31.93
C ARG A 282 -8.95 -2.73 31.20
N ALA A 283 -8.77 -2.79 29.87
CA ALA A 283 -9.27 -3.88 29.04
C ALA A 283 -8.74 -5.26 29.47
N VAL A 284 -7.42 -5.37 29.71
CA VAL A 284 -6.77 -6.61 30.19
C VAL A 284 -7.13 -6.93 31.64
N GLN A 285 -7.30 -5.91 32.49
CA GLN A 285 -7.75 -6.10 33.87
C GLN A 285 -9.25 -6.47 34.00
N GLY A 286 -9.97 -6.69 32.88
CA GLY A 286 -11.40 -7.00 32.87
C GLY A 286 -12.28 -5.84 33.37
N GLN A 287 -11.76 -4.61 33.36
CA GLN A 287 -12.47 -3.40 33.76
C GLN A 287 -13.23 -2.78 32.57
N SER A 288 -14.20 -1.92 32.86
CA SER A 288 -14.90 -1.15 31.84
C SER A 288 -13.96 -0.16 31.15
N VAL A 289 -13.96 -0.18 29.80
CA VAL A 289 -13.25 0.79 28.95
C VAL A 289 -14.17 1.92 28.49
N ASP A 290 -13.62 3.11 28.28
CA ASP A 290 -14.34 4.31 27.81
C ASP A 290 -14.51 4.33 26.27
N ALA A 291 -13.94 3.37 25.54
CA ALA A 291 -14.19 3.17 24.11
C ALA A 291 -15.62 2.68 23.83
N PRO A 292 -16.32 3.18 22.78
CA PRO A 292 -17.68 2.73 22.48
C PRO A 292 -17.69 1.28 21.97
N THR A 293 -18.87 0.65 21.92
CA THR A 293 -19.05 -0.72 21.41
C THR A 293 -18.72 -0.80 19.92
N VAL A 294 -18.21 -1.94 19.46
CA VAL A 294 -17.79 -2.12 18.04
C VAL A 294 -18.91 -1.76 17.05
N ALA A 295 -20.16 -2.07 17.40
CA ALA A 295 -21.34 -1.80 16.57
C ALA A 295 -21.65 -0.31 16.32
N SER A 296 -21.08 0.63 17.09
CA SER A 296 -21.27 2.07 16.78
C SER A 296 -20.54 2.46 15.50
N TRP A 297 -19.39 1.86 15.21
CA TRP A 297 -18.56 2.20 14.05
C TRP A 297 -19.18 1.75 12.72
N THR A 298 -19.94 0.65 12.72
CA THR A 298 -20.68 0.17 11.53
C THR A 298 -21.99 0.93 11.30
N ALA A 299 -22.56 1.56 12.33
CA ALA A 299 -23.77 2.38 12.20
C ALA A 299 -23.48 3.77 11.60
N VAL A 300 -22.32 4.37 11.92
CA VAL A 300 -21.93 5.70 11.43
C VAL A 300 -21.72 5.72 9.92
N THR A 301 -21.13 4.67 9.34
CA THR A 301 -20.92 4.58 7.87
C THR A 301 -22.20 4.33 7.08
N ALA A 302 -23.21 3.69 7.67
CA ALA A 302 -24.53 3.58 7.04
C ALA A 302 -25.30 4.92 7.02
N ALA A 303 -25.01 5.83 7.97
CA ALA A 303 -25.70 7.12 8.10
C ALA A 303 -25.17 8.22 7.16
N THR A 304 -23.96 8.07 6.61
CA THR A 304 -23.35 9.02 5.66
C THR A 304 -23.63 8.73 4.19
N THR A 305 -24.45 7.73 3.88
CA THR A 305 -24.97 7.52 2.51
C THR A 305 -26.11 8.51 2.24
N PRO A 306 -26.06 9.36 1.18
CA PRO A 306 -27.16 10.28 0.88
C PRO A 306 -28.47 9.53 0.62
N LEU A 307 -29.52 9.92 1.34
CA LEU A 307 -30.84 9.31 1.28
C LEU A 307 -31.57 9.69 -0.03
N ALA A 308 -31.35 8.93 -1.11
CA ALA A 308 -31.91 9.22 -2.42
C ALA A 308 -32.35 7.98 -3.23
N ALA A 309 -33.27 7.17 -2.68
CA ALA A 309 -34.20 6.32 -3.44
C ALA A 309 -35.27 5.68 -2.54
N GLN A 310 -36.31 6.44 -2.17
CA GLN A 310 -37.47 5.89 -1.49
C GLN A 310 -38.55 5.45 -2.50
N GLN A 311 -39.07 4.24 -2.31
CA GLN A 311 -40.41 3.77 -2.72
C GLN A 311 -40.78 3.82 -4.21
N THR A 312 -40.90 2.62 -4.81
CA THR A 312 -42.17 2.22 -5.44
C THR A 312 -42.51 0.80 -4.99
N ALA A 313 -43.79 0.57 -4.67
CA ALA A 313 -44.29 -0.73 -4.25
C ALA A 313 -45.53 -1.09 -5.10
N THR A 314 -45.50 -2.25 -5.74
CA THR A 314 -46.70 -2.84 -6.36
C THR A 314 -46.68 -4.37 -6.30
N ALA A 315 -47.86 -4.90 -6.01
CA ALA A 315 -48.13 -6.22 -5.47
C ALA A 315 -48.10 -7.41 -6.47
N VAL A 316 -47.77 -8.59 -5.92
CA VAL A 316 -48.42 -9.92 -6.10
C VAL A 316 -48.45 -10.58 -7.50
N TYR A 317 -47.85 -11.78 -7.57
CA TYR A 317 -48.52 -12.97 -8.15
C TYR A 317 -48.01 -14.29 -7.52
N GLN A 318 -48.85 -15.33 -7.44
CA GLN A 318 -48.54 -16.63 -6.82
C GLN A 318 -48.64 -17.82 -7.81
N GLY A 319 -47.66 -18.73 -7.79
CA GLY A 319 -47.79 -20.17 -8.12
C GLY A 319 -48.05 -20.56 -9.60
N PRO A 320 -48.09 -21.88 -9.94
CA PRO A 320 -48.11 -23.05 -9.03
C PRO A 320 -47.07 -24.17 -9.33
N THR A 321 -47.17 -25.24 -8.53
CA THR A 321 -46.23 -26.39 -8.31
C THR A 321 -46.43 -27.66 -9.15
N ARG A 322 -45.37 -28.51 -9.24
CA ARG A 322 -45.39 -30.01 -9.30
C ARG A 322 -44.09 -30.50 -8.59
N SER A 323 -44.02 -31.32 -7.52
CA SER A 323 -44.57 -32.67 -7.19
C SER A 323 -43.95 -33.81 -8.03
N GLY A 324 -43.38 -34.91 -7.49
CA GLY A 324 -43.12 -35.33 -6.09
C GLY A 324 -42.68 -36.83 -5.97
N GLY A 325 -42.30 -37.30 -4.76
CA GLY A 325 -42.06 -38.73 -4.41
C GLY A 325 -40.57 -39.17 -4.30
N ALA A 326 -40.13 -40.05 -3.39
CA ALA A 326 -40.85 -40.91 -2.42
C ALA A 326 -40.04 -41.27 -1.14
N THR A 327 -40.72 -41.93 -0.19
CA THR A 327 -40.36 -42.43 1.17
C THR A 327 -39.23 -43.49 1.21
N THR A 328 -38.64 -43.95 2.35
CA THR A 328 -39.22 -44.49 3.63
C THR A 328 -38.09 -44.68 4.72
N PRO A 329 -38.36 -44.99 6.02
CA PRO A 329 -37.46 -44.64 7.16
C PRO A 329 -36.78 -45.81 7.94
N THR A 330 -36.01 -45.41 8.99
CA THR A 330 -35.51 -46.02 10.27
C THR A 330 -36.16 -47.34 10.78
N PRO A 331 -35.58 -48.14 11.75
CA PRO A 331 -34.53 -47.87 12.76
C PRO A 331 -33.47 -49.03 12.90
N ALA A 332 -32.73 -49.36 13.99
CA ALA A 332 -32.67 -48.95 15.41
C ALA A 332 -31.35 -49.36 16.14
N GLN A 333 -31.10 -48.76 17.34
CA GLN A 333 -30.29 -49.28 18.50
C GLN A 333 -28.77 -49.52 18.34
N GLY A 334 -27.92 -49.30 19.37
CA GLY A 334 -28.16 -48.82 20.74
C GLY A 334 -26.85 -48.45 21.49
N ASN A 335 -26.99 -47.84 22.67
CA ASN A 335 -25.87 -47.47 23.55
C ASN A 335 -25.02 -48.68 23.98
N GLU A 336 -23.73 -48.46 24.24
CA GLU A 336 -23.18 -48.70 25.59
C GLU A 336 -21.88 -47.91 25.85
N GLN A 337 -21.40 -47.96 27.10
CA GLN A 337 -20.60 -46.91 27.74
C GLN A 337 -19.31 -47.50 28.37
N LEU A 338 -18.29 -46.64 28.58
CA LEU A 338 -17.13 -46.82 29.48
C LEU A 338 -16.01 -47.81 29.08
N GLU A 339 -14.76 -47.32 29.08
CA GLU A 339 -13.68 -47.72 30.03
C GLU A 339 -12.37 -46.96 29.71
N GLU A 340 -11.60 -46.58 30.75
CA GLU A 340 -10.24 -46.03 30.63
C GLU A 340 -9.18 -47.15 30.52
N LYS A 341 -8.01 -46.89 29.89
CA LYS A 341 -6.70 -46.86 30.61
C LYS A 341 -5.45 -46.58 29.76
N LYS A 342 -4.45 -46.01 30.44
CA LYS A 342 -3.05 -45.82 30.03
C LYS A 342 -2.27 -47.15 29.94
N GLY A 343 -1.26 -47.22 29.06
CA GLY A 343 -0.18 -48.21 29.15
C GLY A 343 0.97 -47.98 28.15
N LYS A 344 2.20 -47.73 28.64
CA LYS A 344 3.41 -47.54 27.80
C LYS A 344 4.10 -48.88 27.49
N GLY A 345 4.69 -48.98 26.29
CA GLY A 345 6.02 -49.59 26.11
C GLY A 345 6.09 -50.90 25.31
N LYS A 346 6.74 -50.84 24.13
CA LYS A 346 7.67 -51.83 23.52
C LYS A 346 7.96 -51.46 22.06
N ALA A 347 8.98 -50.64 21.80
CA ALA A 347 9.41 -50.27 20.45
C ALA A 347 10.94 -50.36 20.21
N VAL A 348 11.71 -50.89 21.18
CA VAL A 348 13.19 -50.92 21.14
C VAL A 348 13.75 -52.22 20.53
N TRP A 349 12.98 -53.31 20.55
CA TRP A 349 13.46 -54.64 20.14
C TRP A 349 13.50 -54.88 18.62
N ILE A 350 12.77 -54.08 17.83
CA ILE A 350 12.72 -54.24 16.36
C ILE A 350 13.99 -53.66 15.73
N THR A 351 14.47 -52.51 16.22
CA THR A 351 15.65 -51.81 15.68
C THR A 351 16.95 -52.59 15.87
N LEU A 352 17.09 -53.32 16.99
CA LEU A 352 18.29 -54.10 17.30
C LEU A 352 18.49 -55.32 16.38
N LEU A 353 17.40 -55.96 15.93
CA LEU A 353 17.49 -57.10 15.01
C LEU A 353 17.94 -56.70 13.61
N VAL A 354 17.57 -55.50 13.14
CA VAL A 354 17.99 -54.97 11.83
C VAL A 354 19.49 -54.65 11.81
N ILE A 355 20.01 -54.05 12.89
CA ILE A 355 21.45 -53.74 13.01
C ILE A 355 22.30 -55.01 13.03
N LEU A 356 21.84 -56.07 13.71
CA LEU A 356 22.56 -57.35 13.77
C LEU A 356 22.63 -58.05 12.40
N ALA A 357 21.58 -57.95 11.58
CA ALA A 357 21.55 -58.50 10.23
C ALA A 357 22.53 -57.78 9.28
N ILE A 358 22.63 -56.44 9.37
CA ILE A 358 23.57 -55.64 8.58
C ILE A 358 25.03 -55.97 8.95
N ALA A 359 25.31 -56.11 10.25
CA ALA A 359 26.65 -56.47 10.73
C ALA A 359 27.11 -57.87 10.25
N ALA A 360 26.20 -58.85 10.20
CA ALA A 360 26.49 -60.20 9.71
C ALA A 360 26.87 -60.22 8.21
N ILE A 361 26.19 -59.40 7.39
CA ILE A 361 26.49 -59.28 5.95
C ILE A 361 27.87 -58.63 5.74
N GLY A 362 28.17 -57.54 6.45
CA GLY A 362 29.47 -56.86 6.38
C GLY A 362 30.65 -57.76 6.83
N GLY A 363 30.49 -58.51 7.92
CA GLY A 363 31.51 -59.44 8.41
C GLY A 363 31.82 -60.59 7.45
N THR A 364 30.81 -61.07 6.72
CA THR A 364 30.98 -62.19 5.77
C THR A 364 31.76 -61.76 4.51
N LEU A 365 31.61 -60.49 4.08
CA LEU A 365 32.38 -59.93 2.97
C LEU A 365 33.84 -59.64 3.35
N TYR A 366 34.09 -59.21 4.59
CA TYR A 366 35.44 -58.94 5.09
C TYR A 366 36.31 -60.21 5.20
N ALA A 367 35.71 -61.36 5.51
CA ALA A 367 36.43 -62.63 5.67
C ALA A 367 36.86 -63.31 4.36
N LEU A 368 36.42 -62.84 3.19
CA LEU A 368 36.62 -63.49 1.89
C LEU A 368 37.77 -62.92 1.03
N GLY A 369 38.60 -62.03 1.59
CA GLY A 369 40.01 -61.92 1.18
C GLY A 369 40.31 -61.43 -0.23
N VAL A 370 39.42 -60.71 -0.91
CA VAL A 370 39.70 -60.08 -2.22
C VAL A 370 40.37 -58.72 -2.02
N PHE A 371 41.62 -58.75 -1.56
CA PHE A 371 42.51 -57.57 -1.53
C PHE A 371 43.55 -57.72 -2.63
N GLY A 372 43.41 -56.97 -3.72
CA GLY A 372 44.27 -57.09 -4.89
C GLY A 372 44.08 -55.94 -5.87
N GLY A 373 44.84 -54.86 -5.69
CA GLY A 373 44.83 -53.69 -6.57
C GLY A 373 44.35 -52.43 -5.87
N SER A 374 45.27 -51.54 -5.54
CA SER A 374 44.99 -50.18 -5.09
C SER A 374 44.43 -49.36 -6.26
N LYS A 375 43.18 -48.91 -6.14
CA LYS A 375 42.66 -47.73 -6.83
C LYS A 375 42.10 -46.77 -5.79
N GLU A 376 42.61 -45.54 -5.79
CA GLU A 376 41.92 -44.43 -5.12
C GLU A 376 40.58 -44.16 -5.85
N PRO A 377 39.56 -43.63 -5.16
CA PRO A 377 38.33 -43.23 -5.82
C PRO A 377 38.62 -42.04 -6.75
N GLU A 378 38.42 -42.23 -8.05
CA GLU A 378 38.60 -41.19 -9.06
C GLU A 378 37.62 -40.03 -8.80
N ALA A 379 38.14 -38.81 -8.66
CA ALA A 379 37.33 -37.62 -8.43
C ALA A 379 36.47 -37.30 -9.65
N GLN A 380 35.15 -37.30 -9.47
CA GLN A 380 34.17 -37.06 -10.53
C GLN A 380 34.05 -35.55 -10.82
N LEU A 381 34.14 -35.17 -12.09
CA LEU A 381 33.99 -33.79 -12.56
C LEU A 381 32.49 -33.42 -12.66
N LYS A 382 32.07 -32.25 -12.18
CA LYS A 382 30.67 -31.81 -12.23
C LYS A 382 30.53 -30.49 -12.98
N VAL A 383 29.48 -30.37 -13.80
CA VAL A 383 29.12 -29.12 -14.48
C VAL A 383 28.80 -28.03 -13.44
N PRO A 384 29.48 -26.86 -13.46
CA PRO A 384 29.25 -25.79 -12.50
C PRO A 384 27.90 -25.10 -12.73
N ASN A 385 27.38 -24.41 -11.70
CA ASN A 385 26.18 -23.60 -11.86
C ASN A 385 26.53 -22.23 -12.47
N VAL A 386 26.19 -22.05 -13.74
CA VAL A 386 26.39 -20.81 -14.51
C VAL A 386 25.10 -20.12 -14.92
N ILE A 387 23.94 -20.57 -14.42
CA ILE A 387 22.65 -19.95 -14.72
C ILE A 387 22.60 -18.52 -14.15
N GLY A 388 22.17 -17.57 -14.98
CA GLY A 388 22.09 -16.15 -14.62
C GLY A 388 23.41 -15.37 -14.71
N MET A 389 24.52 -16.00 -15.13
CA MET A 389 25.79 -15.33 -15.44
C MET A 389 25.77 -14.73 -16.86
N SER A 390 26.67 -13.77 -17.14
CA SER A 390 26.98 -13.39 -18.53
C SER A 390 27.63 -14.55 -19.29
N GLN A 391 27.67 -14.46 -20.62
CA GLN A 391 28.37 -15.46 -21.44
C GLN A 391 29.85 -15.57 -21.07
N GLU A 392 30.53 -14.45 -20.86
CA GLU A 392 31.96 -14.37 -20.52
C GLU A 392 32.24 -14.91 -19.11
N GLU A 393 31.37 -14.58 -18.14
CA GLU A 393 31.43 -15.08 -16.77
C GLU A 393 31.21 -16.60 -16.73
N ALA A 394 30.24 -17.11 -17.50
CA ALA A 394 29.95 -18.53 -17.60
C ALA A 394 31.10 -19.33 -18.23
N ILE A 395 31.73 -18.80 -19.30
CA ILE A 395 32.92 -19.42 -19.91
C ILE A 395 34.07 -19.49 -18.91
N ALA A 396 34.40 -18.37 -18.24
CA ALA A 396 35.47 -18.34 -17.24
C ALA A 396 35.19 -19.28 -16.06
N ALA A 397 33.93 -19.41 -15.62
CA ALA A 397 33.53 -20.34 -14.57
C ALA A 397 33.63 -21.82 -14.97
N ILE A 398 33.45 -22.14 -16.27
CA ILE A 398 33.62 -23.49 -16.83
C ILE A 398 35.10 -23.85 -16.97
N GLU A 399 35.92 -22.95 -17.52
CA GLU A 399 37.37 -23.16 -17.68
C GLU A 399 38.10 -23.29 -16.33
N ALA A 400 37.58 -22.63 -15.28
CA ALA A 400 38.14 -22.70 -13.92
C ALA A 400 37.89 -24.03 -13.18
N VAL A 401 37.09 -24.96 -13.72
CA VAL A 401 36.72 -26.21 -13.02
C VAL A 401 37.90 -27.20 -12.97
N ASP A 402 38.64 -27.36 -14.07
CA ASP A 402 39.82 -28.22 -14.15
C ASP A 402 40.78 -27.70 -15.24
N PRO A 403 41.90 -27.04 -14.87
CA PRO A 403 42.86 -26.47 -15.82
C PRO A 403 43.59 -27.48 -16.72
N GLU A 404 43.47 -28.79 -16.45
CA GLU A 404 44.07 -29.85 -17.28
C GLU A 404 43.12 -30.36 -18.39
N LEU A 405 41.86 -29.87 -18.43
CA LEU A 405 40.85 -30.25 -19.42
C LEU A 405 40.56 -29.13 -20.43
N SER A 406 40.34 -29.51 -21.69
CA SER A 406 39.85 -28.60 -22.72
C SER A 406 38.33 -28.65 -22.78
N PHE A 407 37.67 -27.51 -22.59
CA PHE A 407 36.24 -27.33 -22.81
C PHE A 407 36.01 -26.64 -24.15
N ASP A 408 34.89 -26.96 -24.81
CA ASP A 408 34.42 -26.29 -26.03
C ASP A 408 33.04 -25.67 -25.75
N VAL A 409 33.02 -24.37 -25.47
CA VAL A 409 31.79 -23.69 -25.04
C VAL A 409 31.09 -23.07 -26.25
N VAL A 410 29.96 -23.65 -26.63
CA VAL A 410 29.18 -23.26 -27.81
C VAL A 410 27.94 -22.47 -27.36
N VAL A 411 27.59 -21.40 -28.06
CA VAL A 411 26.31 -20.71 -27.84
C VAL A 411 25.25 -21.34 -28.75
N GLY A 412 24.22 -21.92 -28.15
CA GLY A 412 23.07 -22.51 -28.84
C GLY A 412 21.98 -21.49 -29.16
N ASP A 413 20.87 -21.96 -29.73
CA ASP A 413 19.71 -21.10 -30.00
C ASP A 413 19.20 -20.42 -28.73
N PRO A 414 18.85 -19.10 -28.76
CA PRO A 414 18.28 -18.40 -27.62
C PRO A 414 16.99 -19.04 -27.13
N VAL A 415 16.78 -19.00 -25.81
CA VAL A 415 15.56 -19.51 -25.17
C VAL A 415 14.79 -18.37 -24.51
N ALA A 416 13.46 -18.39 -24.60
CA ALA A 416 12.62 -17.49 -23.82
C ALA A 416 12.69 -17.86 -22.34
N SER A 417 12.90 -16.86 -21.48
CA SER A 417 12.92 -17.02 -20.03
C SER A 417 12.31 -15.77 -19.39
N GLU A 418 11.40 -15.98 -18.44
CA GLU A 418 10.73 -14.92 -17.69
C GLU A 418 11.58 -14.49 -16.48
N ASP A 419 12.33 -15.42 -15.88
CA ASP A 419 13.13 -15.21 -14.67
C ASP A 419 14.57 -14.71 -14.91
N ILE A 420 15.07 -14.74 -16.16
CA ILE A 420 16.48 -14.48 -16.50
C ILE A 420 16.57 -13.35 -17.52
N ASP A 421 17.26 -12.26 -17.16
CA ASP A 421 17.47 -11.11 -18.04
C ASP A 421 18.08 -11.52 -19.39
N LYS A 422 17.73 -10.77 -20.43
CA LYS A 422 18.25 -10.95 -21.79
C LYS A 422 19.80 -11.01 -21.80
N ASP A 423 20.34 -11.85 -22.68
CA ASP A 423 21.78 -12.07 -22.89
C ASP A 423 22.53 -12.76 -21.71
N LYS A 424 21.83 -13.21 -20.66
CA LYS A 424 22.37 -14.11 -19.62
C LYS A 424 22.06 -15.58 -19.90
N VAL A 425 22.84 -16.50 -19.32
CA VAL A 425 22.63 -17.94 -19.48
C VAL A 425 21.34 -18.40 -18.80
N ALA A 426 20.35 -18.83 -19.59
CA ALA A 426 19.06 -19.34 -19.11
C ALA A 426 19.01 -20.88 -19.06
N LYS A 427 19.78 -21.57 -19.91
CA LYS A 427 19.95 -23.04 -19.88
C LYS A 427 21.39 -23.41 -20.27
N VAL A 428 21.90 -24.48 -19.67
CA VAL A 428 23.18 -25.13 -20.05
C VAL A 428 22.95 -26.60 -20.36
N ASP A 429 23.68 -27.13 -21.35
CA ASP A 429 23.64 -28.53 -21.78
C ASP A 429 25.10 -29.08 -21.90
N PRO A 430 25.52 -30.11 -21.13
CA PRO A 430 24.74 -30.84 -20.13
C PRO A 430 24.30 -29.98 -18.94
N SER A 431 23.20 -30.36 -18.28
CA SER A 431 22.63 -29.61 -17.16
C SER A 431 23.58 -29.43 -15.97
N VAL A 432 23.38 -28.37 -15.19
CA VAL A 432 24.13 -28.10 -13.94
C VAL A 432 24.19 -29.34 -13.03
N GLY A 433 25.38 -29.64 -12.51
CA GLY A 433 25.61 -30.78 -11.62
C GLY A 433 25.74 -32.15 -12.30
N THR A 434 25.59 -32.22 -13.64
CA THR A 434 25.84 -33.47 -14.40
C THR A 434 27.29 -33.92 -14.19
N GLU A 435 27.49 -35.22 -13.98
CA GLU A 435 28.81 -35.82 -13.83
C GLU A 435 29.43 -36.10 -15.20
N LEU A 436 30.53 -35.42 -15.49
CA LEU A 436 31.30 -35.55 -16.72
C LEU A 436 32.37 -36.64 -16.53
N GLY A 437 32.40 -37.63 -17.42
CA GLY A 437 33.44 -38.65 -17.43
C GLY A 437 34.79 -38.03 -17.80
N ARG A 438 35.84 -38.26 -17.00
CA ARG A 438 37.21 -37.87 -17.37
C ARG A 438 37.65 -38.67 -18.62
N PRO A 439 38.22 -38.02 -19.66
CA PRO A 439 38.61 -38.69 -20.90
C PRO A 439 39.92 -39.49 -20.75
N THR A 440 39.90 -40.54 -19.93
CA THR A 440 41.07 -41.41 -19.68
C THR A 440 41.06 -42.70 -20.52
N GLU A 441 39.99 -42.96 -21.28
CA GLU A 441 39.91 -44.11 -22.21
C GLU A 441 40.01 -43.72 -23.71
N LEU A 442 39.89 -42.42 -24.05
CA LEU A 442 40.09 -41.95 -25.42
C LEU A 442 41.58 -41.77 -25.72
N LYS A 443 42.15 -42.81 -26.34
CA LYS A 443 43.44 -42.71 -27.02
C LYS A 443 43.33 -41.73 -28.19
N GLU A 444 44.43 -40.99 -28.41
CA GLU A 444 44.60 -39.95 -29.44
C GLU A 444 43.88 -38.64 -29.11
N LYS A 445 44.67 -37.60 -28.79
CA LYS A 445 44.28 -36.19 -28.57
C LYS A 445 42.81 -35.98 -28.16
N GLY A 446 42.52 -36.17 -26.87
CA GLY A 446 41.16 -36.12 -26.32
C GLY A 446 40.35 -34.94 -26.83
N ASP A 447 39.20 -35.25 -27.43
CA ASP A 447 38.22 -34.28 -27.89
C ASP A 447 37.78 -33.38 -26.72
N PRO A 448 37.57 -32.07 -26.96
CA PRO A 448 37.16 -31.16 -25.89
C PRO A 448 35.76 -31.49 -25.39
N ILE A 449 35.51 -31.25 -24.10
CA ILE A 449 34.19 -31.44 -23.51
C ILE A 449 33.30 -30.28 -23.97
N THR A 450 32.39 -30.55 -24.92
CA THR A 450 31.44 -29.54 -25.40
C THR A 450 30.38 -29.21 -24.34
N ILE A 451 30.20 -27.92 -24.06
CA ILE A 451 29.12 -27.39 -23.21
C ILE A 451 28.36 -26.33 -24.01
N THR A 452 27.05 -26.49 -24.15
CA THR A 452 26.19 -25.55 -24.88
C THR A 452 25.51 -24.60 -23.90
N LEU A 453 25.71 -23.29 -24.09
CA LEU A 453 25.01 -22.22 -23.37
C LEU A 453 23.84 -21.71 -24.22
N HIS A 454 22.64 -21.68 -23.66
CA HIS A 454 21.48 -21.01 -24.25
C HIS A 454 21.21 -19.71 -23.50
N LEU A 455 21.31 -18.59 -24.21
CA LEU A 455 21.07 -17.25 -23.65
C LEU A 455 19.58 -16.92 -23.62
N SER A 456 19.16 -16.13 -22.63
CA SER A 456 17.80 -15.59 -22.55
C SER A 456 17.54 -14.60 -23.69
N SER A 457 16.42 -14.76 -24.40
CA SER A 457 15.92 -13.74 -25.32
C SER A 457 15.19 -12.58 -24.63
N GLY A 458 14.90 -12.71 -23.32
CA GLY A 458 13.94 -11.87 -22.59
C GLY A 458 12.48 -12.15 -22.99
N PRO A 459 11.51 -11.49 -22.33
CA PRO A 459 10.10 -11.52 -22.71
C PRO A 459 9.89 -10.84 -24.07
N GLY A 460 9.12 -11.46 -24.95
CA GLY A 460 8.89 -10.97 -26.32
C GLY A 460 8.17 -9.63 -26.36
N SER A 461 8.31 -8.85 -27.43
CA SER A 461 7.74 -7.49 -27.56
C SER A 461 6.49 -7.43 -28.45
N VAL A 462 5.56 -6.54 -28.12
CA VAL A 462 4.25 -6.36 -28.75
C VAL A 462 3.96 -4.88 -29.00
N ASP A 463 3.37 -4.54 -30.16
CA ASP A 463 3.00 -3.17 -30.52
C ASP A 463 1.62 -2.79 -29.97
N LEU A 464 1.51 -1.62 -29.34
CA LEU A 464 0.26 -1.08 -28.79
C LEU A 464 -0.54 -0.35 -29.90
N PRO A 465 -1.71 -0.85 -30.34
CA PRO A 465 -2.50 -0.21 -31.39
C PRO A 465 -3.15 1.10 -30.94
N ASN A 466 -3.62 1.90 -31.92
CA ASN A 466 -4.43 3.08 -31.65
C ASN A 466 -5.86 2.68 -31.27
N MET A 467 -6.24 2.95 -30.02
CA MET A 467 -7.55 2.64 -29.42
C MET A 467 -8.35 3.91 -29.06
N ALA A 468 -7.98 5.08 -29.60
CA ALA A 468 -8.68 6.33 -29.33
C ALA A 468 -10.19 6.24 -29.67
N GLY A 469 -11.05 6.73 -28.77
CA GLY A 469 -12.51 6.68 -28.90
C GLY A 469 -13.16 5.34 -28.52
N TRP A 470 -12.38 4.33 -28.14
CA TRP A 470 -12.90 3.03 -27.69
C TRP A 470 -13.46 3.12 -26.28
N ASP A 471 -14.39 2.25 -25.92
CA ASP A 471 -14.82 2.08 -24.52
C ASP A 471 -13.89 1.15 -23.73
N GLN A 472 -14.04 1.17 -22.40
CA GLN A 472 -13.19 0.41 -21.48
C GLN A 472 -13.18 -1.10 -21.74
N GLN A 473 -14.28 -1.67 -22.24
CA GLN A 473 -14.36 -3.11 -22.49
C GLN A 473 -13.62 -3.48 -23.78
N GLN A 474 -13.79 -2.68 -24.84
CA GLN A 474 -13.03 -2.83 -26.09
C GLN A 474 -11.51 -2.75 -25.86
N VAL A 475 -11.06 -1.80 -25.03
CA VAL A 475 -9.64 -1.66 -24.67
C VAL A 475 -9.15 -2.84 -23.83
N ARG A 476 -9.97 -3.35 -22.89
CA ARG A 476 -9.63 -4.52 -22.06
C ARG A 476 -9.36 -5.76 -22.89
N ASP A 477 -10.27 -6.07 -23.81
CA ASP A 477 -10.17 -7.27 -24.62
C ASP A 477 -8.96 -7.17 -25.57
N GLN A 478 -8.68 -5.97 -26.10
CA GLN A 478 -7.51 -5.73 -26.94
C GLN A 478 -6.17 -5.81 -26.21
N LEU A 479 -6.04 -5.29 -24.99
CA LEU A 479 -4.81 -5.43 -24.20
C LEU A 479 -4.56 -6.90 -23.85
N LYS A 480 -5.62 -7.64 -23.48
CA LYS A 480 -5.55 -9.06 -23.17
C LYS A 480 -5.10 -9.90 -24.37
N ASP A 481 -5.65 -9.64 -25.56
CA ASP A 481 -5.25 -10.31 -26.81
C ASP A 481 -3.78 -10.02 -27.20
N LEU A 482 -3.23 -8.89 -26.75
CA LEU A 482 -1.83 -8.49 -26.93
C LEU A 482 -0.91 -9.02 -25.80
N GLY A 483 -1.44 -9.69 -24.79
CA GLY A 483 -0.65 -10.10 -23.62
C GLY A 483 -0.09 -8.92 -22.82
N LEU A 484 -0.78 -7.77 -22.84
CA LEU A 484 -0.45 -6.57 -22.09
C LEU A 484 -1.39 -6.41 -20.90
N GLU A 485 -0.90 -5.84 -19.81
CA GLU A 485 -1.69 -5.63 -18.60
C GLU A 485 -2.44 -4.30 -18.64
N MET A 486 -3.67 -4.28 -18.13
CA MET A 486 -4.43 -3.04 -17.94
C MET A 486 -3.93 -2.33 -16.68
N GLY A 487 -3.41 -1.12 -16.86
CA GLY A 487 -2.97 -0.25 -15.76
C GLY A 487 -4.08 0.61 -15.18
N ASP A 488 -3.66 1.73 -14.58
CA ASP A 488 -4.55 2.69 -13.94
C ASP A 488 -5.55 3.29 -14.95
N ILE A 489 -6.81 3.36 -14.54
CA ILE A 489 -7.89 4.00 -15.29
C ILE A 489 -8.10 5.39 -14.73
N ASN A 490 -7.61 6.38 -15.46
CA ASN A 490 -7.72 7.79 -15.15
C ASN A 490 -8.84 8.42 -15.97
N TYR A 491 -9.39 9.53 -15.46
CA TYR A 491 -10.40 10.32 -16.16
C TYR A 491 -9.94 11.76 -16.32
N GLU A 492 -10.10 12.32 -17.52
CA GLU A 492 -9.69 13.69 -17.86
C GLU A 492 -10.89 14.48 -18.40
N ASP A 493 -11.02 15.75 -17.99
CA ASP A 493 -12.03 16.67 -18.52
C ASP A 493 -11.60 17.19 -19.91
N VAL A 494 -12.04 16.50 -20.97
CA VAL A 494 -11.78 16.91 -22.36
C VAL A 494 -13.10 17.35 -23.02
N PRO A 495 -13.35 18.67 -23.17
CA PRO A 495 -14.65 19.22 -23.55
C PRO A 495 -15.29 18.69 -24.85
N ASP A 496 -14.48 18.19 -25.80
CA ASP A 496 -14.98 17.67 -27.07
C ASP A 496 -15.17 16.13 -27.08
N GLN A 497 -14.65 15.40 -26.10
CA GLN A 497 -14.69 13.94 -26.07
C GLN A 497 -15.93 13.40 -25.32
N PRO A 498 -16.71 12.47 -25.89
CA PRO A 498 -17.84 11.84 -25.19
C PRO A 498 -17.38 11.09 -23.93
N LYS A 499 -18.24 11.05 -22.91
CA LYS A 499 -17.97 10.33 -21.65
C LYS A 499 -17.57 8.86 -21.87
N ASP A 500 -16.68 8.35 -21.03
CA ASP A 500 -16.23 6.95 -20.98
C ASP A 500 -15.52 6.47 -22.26
N LYS A 501 -14.96 7.41 -23.05
CA LYS A 501 -14.16 7.11 -24.25
C LYS A 501 -12.67 7.35 -24.03
N LEU A 502 -11.84 6.42 -24.50
CA LEU A 502 -10.39 6.49 -24.35
C LEU A 502 -9.83 7.68 -25.15
N ILE A 503 -9.12 8.57 -24.48
CA ILE A 503 -8.45 9.74 -25.05
C ILE A 503 -7.01 9.37 -25.44
N ARG A 504 -6.28 8.76 -24.51
CA ARG A 504 -4.86 8.42 -24.63
C ARG A 504 -4.49 7.27 -23.70
N THR A 505 -3.30 6.72 -23.93
CA THR A 505 -2.67 5.72 -23.06
C THR A 505 -1.30 6.22 -22.59
N ASP A 506 -0.76 5.62 -21.54
CA ASP A 506 0.64 5.73 -21.14
C ASP A 506 1.17 4.33 -20.78
N PRO A 507 2.12 3.73 -21.54
CA PRO A 507 2.81 4.29 -22.71
C PRO A 507 1.89 4.65 -23.89
N ALA A 508 2.34 5.59 -24.72
CA ALA A 508 1.53 6.16 -25.80
C ALA A 508 1.16 5.12 -26.88
N MET A 509 -0.05 5.24 -27.43
CA MET A 509 -0.52 4.41 -28.56
C MET A 509 0.45 4.49 -29.75
N GLY A 510 0.78 3.34 -30.34
CA GLY A 510 1.81 3.19 -31.37
C GLY A 510 3.22 2.91 -30.84
N SER A 511 3.40 2.68 -29.53
CA SER A 511 4.67 2.23 -28.95
C SER A 511 4.82 0.71 -28.94
N THR A 512 6.06 0.23 -29.03
CA THR A 512 6.43 -1.18 -28.85
C THR A 512 6.79 -1.44 -27.39
N LEU A 513 6.16 -2.44 -26.77
CA LEU A 513 6.27 -2.74 -25.34
C LEU A 513 6.69 -4.21 -25.12
N PRO A 514 7.45 -4.54 -24.07
CA PRO A 514 7.57 -5.94 -23.62
C PRO A 514 6.21 -6.57 -23.31
N ALA A 515 6.02 -7.86 -23.59
CA ALA A 515 4.85 -8.61 -23.15
C ALA A 515 4.75 -8.59 -21.62
N GLY A 516 3.53 -8.56 -21.09
CA GLY A 516 3.26 -8.29 -19.68
C GLY A 516 3.41 -6.82 -19.27
N SER A 517 3.79 -5.89 -20.17
CA SER A 517 3.84 -4.47 -19.81
C SER A 517 2.45 -3.92 -19.51
N THR A 518 2.38 -3.10 -18.48
CA THR A 518 1.19 -2.38 -18.06
C THR A 518 0.94 -1.14 -18.93
N VAL A 519 -0.31 -0.94 -19.37
CA VAL A 519 -0.75 0.24 -20.14
C VAL A 519 -1.82 0.99 -19.35
N ASN A 520 -1.48 2.20 -18.87
CA ASN A 520 -2.40 3.11 -18.21
C ASN A 520 -3.34 3.75 -19.23
N LEU A 521 -4.59 3.98 -18.83
CA LEU A 521 -5.68 4.41 -19.70
C LEU A 521 -6.28 5.73 -19.20
N TYR A 522 -6.57 6.65 -20.11
CA TYR A 522 -7.15 7.95 -19.79
C TYR A 522 -8.45 8.12 -20.58
N PHE A 523 -9.59 8.14 -19.89
CA PHE A 523 -10.93 8.27 -20.47
C PHE A 523 -11.51 9.66 -20.26
N SER A 524 -12.43 10.10 -21.12
CA SER A 524 -13.14 11.37 -20.92
C SER A 524 -14.15 11.26 -19.77
N THR A 525 -14.14 12.23 -18.85
CA THR A 525 -15.24 12.43 -17.89
C THR A 525 -16.55 12.80 -18.59
N GLY A 526 -16.47 13.37 -19.79
CA GLY A 526 -17.59 14.00 -20.50
C GLY A 526 -18.10 15.28 -19.84
N ASN A 527 -17.33 15.90 -18.92
CA ASN A 527 -17.71 17.19 -18.34
C ASN A 527 -17.24 18.36 -19.22
N VAL A 528 -17.97 19.47 -19.09
CA VAL A 528 -17.66 20.76 -19.71
C VAL A 528 -17.79 21.89 -18.67
N PRO A 529 -16.95 22.93 -18.74
CA PRO A 529 -17.03 24.05 -17.81
C PRO A 529 -18.16 25.02 -18.21
N VAL A 530 -19.23 25.04 -17.43
CA VAL A 530 -20.27 26.08 -17.51
C VAL A 530 -19.76 27.33 -16.79
N PRO A 531 -19.74 28.50 -17.44
CA PRO A 531 -19.25 29.74 -16.82
C PRO A 531 -20.11 30.15 -15.62
N GLU A 532 -19.47 30.85 -14.68
CA GLU A 532 -20.15 31.39 -13.51
C GLU A 532 -21.01 32.60 -13.87
N ASN A 533 -22.04 32.86 -13.06
CA ASN A 533 -22.99 33.95 -13.29
C ASN A 533 -22.34 35.33 -13.43
N SER A 534 -21.21 35.57 -12.76
CA SER A 534 -20.42 36.80 -12.88
C SER A 534 -19.72 36.98 -14.24
N GLN A 535 -19.58 35.92 -15.04
CA GLN A 535 -18.93 35.93 -16.36
C GLN A 535 -19.90 36.14 -17.52
N VAL A 536 -21.21 35.98 -17.27
CA VAL A 536 -22.29 36.09 -18.28
C VAL A 536 -23.36 37.12 -17.90
N TRP A 537 -23.21 37.77 -16.74
CA TRP A 537 -24.09 38.84 -16.29
C TRP A 537 -24.15 39.98 -17.32
N ASP A 538 -25.35 40.38 -17.72
CA ASP A 538 -25.60 41.42 -18.72
C ASP A 538 -25.06 41.09 -20.13
N HIS A 539 -24.75 39.82 -20.44
CA HIS A 539 -24.52 39.38 -21.82
C HIS A 539 -25.85 39.06 -22.54
N PRO A 540 -25.93 39.24 -23.88
CA PRO A 540 -27.12 38.88 -24.66
C PRO A 540 -27.46 37.39 -24.57
N GLN A 541 -28.74 37.04 -24.40
CA GLN A 541 -29.18 35.63 -24.32
C GLN A 541 -28.63 34.77 -25.46
N ALA A 542 -28.67 35.27 -26.70
CA ALA A 542 -28.26 34.51 -27.89
C ALA A 542 -26.78 34.11 -27.89
N GLU A 543 -25.90 34.98 -27.36
CA GLU A 543 -24.45 34.72 -27.24
C GLU A 543 -24.19 33.61 -26.22
N VAL A 544 -24.85 33.71 -25.06
CA VAL A 544 -24.73 32.72 -23.98
C VAL A 544 -25.33 31.37 -24.40
N GLU A 545 -26.44 31.38 -25.13
CA GLU A 545 -27.08 30.18 -25.70
C GLU A 545 -26.20 29.49 -26.76
N GLU A 546 -25.51 30.24 -27.64
CA GLU A 546 -24.58 29.69 -28.62
C GLU A 546 -23.36 29.04 -27.94
N MET A 547 -22.77 29.73 -26.96
CA MET A 547 -21.65 29.22 -26.16
C MET A 547 -22.01 27.91 -25.44
N LEU A 548 -23.18 27.84 -24.78
CA LEU A 548 -23.60 26.62 -24.07
C LEU A 548 -23.87 25.45 -25.05
N LYS A 549 -24.43 25.74 -26.23
CA LYS A 549 -24.59 24.72 -27.29
C LYS A 549 -23.26 24.22 -27.85
N ALA A 550 -22.24 25.08 -27.96
CA ALA A 550 -20.89 24.68 -28.38
C ALA A 550 -20.25 23.70 -27.38
N LEU A 551 -20.59 23.80 -26.09
CA LEU A 551 -20.23 22.84 -25.04
C LEU A 551 -21.11 21.57 -25.01
N LYS A 552 -21.95 21.34 -26.02
CA LYS A 552 -22.88 20.20 -26.12
C LYS A 552 -23.87 20.12 -24.94
N LEU A 553 -24.23 21.26 -24.37
CA LEU A 553 -25.24 21.37 -23.29
C LEU A 553 -26.63 21.65 -23.88
N ASN A 554 -27.67 21.26 -23.13
CA ASN A 554 -29.04 21.61 -23.43
C ASN A 554 -29.35 22.98 -22.81
N VAL A 555 -30.11 23.82 -23.52
CA VAL A 555 -30.48 25.16 -23.05
C VAL A 555 -31.99 25.22 -22.85
N MET A 556 -32.42 25.71 -21.68
CA MET A 556 -33.80 26.01 -21.34
C MET A 556 -33.91 27.48 -20.94
N ILE A 557 -34.86 28.21 -21.49
CA ILE A 557 -35.13 29.59 -21.06
C ILE A 557 -36.18 29.55 -19.96
N GLY A 558 -35.81 30.04 -18.77
CA GLY A 558 -36.69 30.15 -17.61
C GLY A 558 -37.66 31.34 -17.73
N GLU A 559 -38.50 31.53 -16.72
CA GLU A 559 -39.30 32.76 -16.65
C GLU A 559 -38.39 33.96 -16.38
N GLY A 560 -38.43 34.97 -17.24
CA GLY A 560 -37.63 36.19 -17.07
C GLY A 560 -37.99 36.97 -15.80
N GLU A 561 -37.02 37.68 -15.24
CA GLU A 561 -37.17 38.48 -14.01
C GLU A 561 -36.97 39.98 -14.32
N TYR A 562 -37.55 40.88 -13.53
CA TYR A 562 -37.26 42.32 -13.68
C TYR A 562 -35.99 42.67 -12.91
N ASP A 563 -34.99 43.26 -13.57
CA ASP A 563 -33.78 43.79 -12.93
C ASP A 563 -33.47 45.18 -13.48
N ASP A 564 -33.37 46.17 -12.59
CA ASP A 564 -33.14 47.57 -12.95
C ASP A 564 -31.69 47.86 -13.42
N ARG A 565 -30.81 46.85 -13.41
CA ARG A 565 -29.37 46.95 -13.72
C ARG A 565 -28.93 46.14 -14.95
N VAL A 566 -29.82 45.31 -15.51
CA VAL A 566 -29.55 44.40 -16.64
C VAL A 566 -30.50 44.74 -17.77
N ALA A 567 -29.98 44.93 -18.99
CA ALA A 567 -30.82 45.32 -20.12
C ALA A 567 -31.82 44.22 -20.50
N GLU A 568 -32.99 44.61 -21.00
CA GLU A 568 -34.03 43.66 -21.42
C GLU A 568 -33.48 42.68 -22.48
N GLY A 569 -33.63 41.38 -22.24
CA GLY A 569 -33.10 40.30 -23.09
C GLY A 569 -31.66 39.86 -22.77
N ASN A 570 -30.98 40.49 -21.81
CA ASN A 570 -29.68 40.03 -21.31
C ASN A 570 -29.83 39.06 -20.14
N VAL A 571 -28.82 38.22 -19.92
CA VAL A 571 -28.80 37.17 -18.88
C VAL A 571 -28.59 37.77 -17.48
N ILE A 572 -29.45 37.37 -16.54
CA ILE A 572 -29.33 37.64 -15.10
C ILE A 572 -28.59 36.48 -14.43
N TYR A 573 -29.00 35.23 -14.69
CA TYR A 573 -28.30 34.06 -14.16
C TYR A 573 -28.49 32.78 -15.00
N LEU A 574 -27.53 31.88 -14.82
CA LEU A 574 -27.52 30.50 -15.24
C LEU A 574 -27.66 29.58 -14.02
N SER A 575 -28.24 28.40 -14.24
CA SER A 575 -28.19 27.30 -13.27
C SER A 575 -28.32 25.93 -13.95
N PRO A 576 -27.49 24.94 -13.61
CA PRO A 576 -26.31 25.02 -12.74
C PRO A 576 -25.08 25.67 -13.42
N THR A 577 -24.07 26.08 -12.65
CA THR A 577 -22.76 26.56 -13.14
C THR A 577 -21.63 25.58 -12.81
N GLY A 578 -20.38 25.86 -13.20
CA GLY A 578 -19.21 25.02 -12.91
C GLY A 578 -19.08 23.81 -13.84
N LEU A 579 -18.33 22.78 -13.43
CA LEU A 579 -18.19 21.55 -14.22
C LEU A 579 -19.52 20.78 -14.27
N GLN A 580 -20.08 20.61 -15.47
CA GLN A 580 -21.32 19.87 -15.70
C GLN A 580 -21.12 18.81 -16.79
N PRO A 581 -21.78 17.64 -16.71
CA PRO A 581 -21.78 16.67 -17.80
C PRO A 581 -22.35 17.25 -19.11
N GLN A 582 -21.79 16.87 -20.26
CA GLN A 582 -22.39 17.13 -21.58
C GLN A 582 -23.86 16.64 -21.59
N GLY A 583 -24.74 17.38 -22.26
CA GLY A 583 -26.18 17.14 -22.26
C GLY A 583 -26.94 17.60 -21.01
N THR A 584 -26.26 18.15 -19.98
CA THR A 584 -26.96 18.81 -18.85
C THR A 584 -27.80 19.98 -19.37
N THR A 585 -29.01 20.14 -18.83
CA THR A 585 -29.89 21.27 -19.15
C THR A 585 -29.56 22.46 -18.27
N ILE A 586 -29.06 23.54 -18.88
CA ILE A 586 -28.79 24.81 -18.22
C ILE A 586 -30.01 25.72 -18.39
N SER A 587 -30.55 26.20 -17.27
CA SER A 587 -31.61 27.21 -17.25
C SER A 587 -30.99 28.60 -17.36
N ILE A 588 -31.41 29.37 -18.37
CA ILE A 588 -31.07 30.79 -18.54
C ILE A 588 -32.25 31.63 -18.07
N VAL A 589 -32.03 32.56 -17.14
CA VAL A 589 -33.01 33.61 -16.79
C VAL A 589 -32.53 34.95 -17.32
N VAL A 590 -33.43 35.63 -18.04
CA VAL A 590 -33.17 36.91 -18.72
C VAL A 590 -33.95 38.06 -18.08
N SER A 591 -33.42 39.27 -18.22
CA SER A 591 -34.08 40.48 -17.75
C SER A 591 -35.29 40.85 -18.61
N LYS A 592 -36.40 41.17 -17.94
CA LYS A 592 -37.58 41.86 -18.48
C LYS A 592 -37.42 43.39 -18.46
N GLY A 593 -36.21 43.89 -18.22
CA GLY A 593 -35.91 45.30 -17.98
C GLY A 593 -36.29 45.76 -16.55
N PRO A 594 -36.27 47.08 -16.29
CA PRO A 594 -36.68 47.63 -15.00
C PRO A 594 -38.16 47.41 -14.73
N LYS A 595 -38.53 47.26 -13.45
CA LYS A 595 -39.93 46.97 -13.08
C LYS A 595 -40.87 48.13 -13.46
N PRO A 596 -41.97 47.88 -14.20
CA PRO A 596 -42.95 48.93 -14.51
C PRO A 596 -43.52 49.58 -13.23
N PRO A 597 -43.77 50.91 -13.24
CA PRO A 597 -44.39 51.58 -12.10
C PRO A 597 -45.79 51.00 -11.85
N GLU A 598 -46.12 50.82 -10.58
CA GLU A 598 -47.43 50.31 -10.16
C GLU A 598 -48.53 51.32 -10.53
N PRO A 599 -49.66 50.90 -11.13
CA PRO A 599 -50.67 51.84 -11.61
C PRO A 599 -51.26 52.65 -10.46
N GLU A 600 -51.31 53.97 -10.63
CA GLU A 600 -51.94 54.86 -9.65
C GLU A 600 -53.40 54.41 -9.39
N PRO A 601 -53.85 54.42 -8.12
CA PRO A 601 -55.20 53.96 -7.78
C PRO A 601 -56.24 54.83 -8.49
N THR A 602 -57.11 54.17 -9.27
CA THR A 602 -58.19 54.86 -9.98
C THR A 602 -59.07 55.63 -9.00
N PRO A 603 -59.32 56.94 -9.22
CA PRO A 603 -60.20 57.70 -8.35
C PRO A 603 -61.61 57.11 -8.36
N PRO A 604 -62.31 57.07 -7.22
CA PRO A 604 -63.61 56.40 -7.10
C PRO A 604 -64.65 57.03 -8.04
N PRO A 605 -65.60 56.23 -8.56
CA PRO A 605 -66.60 56.71 -9.51
C PRO A 605 -67.50 57.76 -8.86
N ASN A 606 -67.64 58.90 -9.52
CA ASN A 606 -68.45 60.03 -9.09
C ASN A 606 -69.95 59.64 -9.04
N PRO A 607 -70.65 59.75 -7.90
CA PRO A 607 -72.07 59.43 -7.82
C PRO A 607 -72.91 60.46 -8.59
N ASN A 608 -73.73 59.97 -9.53
CA ASN A 608 -74.65 60.78 -10.34
C ASN A 608 -75.95 61.09 -9.54
N PRO A 609 -76.89 61.94 -10.02
CA PRO A 609 -77.42 63.05 -9.24
C PRO A 609 -78.77 62.74 -8.56
N GLU A 610 -79.03 63.39 -7.41
CA GLU A 610 -80.35 63.32 -6.77
C GLU A 610 -81.38 64.28 -7.42
N PRO A 611 -82.64 63.83 -7.62
CA PRO A 611 -83.73 64.68 -8.10
C PRO A 611 -84.51 65.31 -6.93
N SER A 612 -84.39 66.63 -6.75
CA SER A 612 -85.17 67.36 -5.74
C SER A 612 -86.65 67.48 -6.11
N GLN A 613 -87.53 66.87 -5.31
CA GLN A 613 -88.98 66.99 -5.47
C GLN A 613 -89.54 68.33 -4.96
N SER A 614 -90.72 68.64 -5.48
CA SER A 614 -91.65 69.71 -5.09
C SER A 614 -91.77 69.98 -3.58
N GLY A 615 -91.66 71.26 -3.20
CA GLY A 615 -92.23 71.80 -1.98
C GLY A 615 -93.32 72.82 -2.31
N ASP A 616 -94.58 72.44 -2.10
CA ASP A 616 -95.72 73.37 -2.15
C ASP A 616 -95.96 73.95 -0.74
N GLN A 617 -95.89 75.28 -0.62
CA GLN A 617 -96.50 76.03 0.49
C GLN A 617 -97.16 77.28 -0.09
N GLY A 618 -98.49 77.31 -0.01
CA GLY A 618 -99.27 78.40 -0.56
C GLY A 618 -99.42 79.63 0.33
N SER A 619 -100.03 80.65 -0.27
CA SER A 619 -100.68 81.83 0.34
C SER A 619 -99.79 82.95 0.88
N ASN A 620 -99.70 84.03 0.10
CA ASN A 620 -100.31 85.31 0.52
C ASN A 620 -100.58 86.25 -0.67
N ASN A 621 -101.84 86.71 -0.77
CA ASN A 621 -102.45 87.64 -1.75
C ASN A 621 -102.39 87.25 -3.24
#